data_AF-A0A382MHK1-F1
#
_entry.id   AF-A0A382MHK1-F1
#
_cell.length_a   1.000
_cell.length_b   1.000
_cell.length_c   1.000
_cell.angle_alpha   90.00
_cell.angle_beta   90.00
_cell.angle_gamma   90.00
#
_symmetry.space_group_name_H-M   'P 1'
#
loop_
_entity.id
_entity.type
_entity.pdbx_description
1 polymer ?
#
loop_
_entity_poly.entity_id
_entity_poly.type
_entity_poly.pdbx_seq_one_letter_code
_entity_poly.pdbx_strand_id
1 'polypeptide(L)'
;MKLLITTIGTVLALCCGDSVLRAAKPGDLPPNFVILLSDDQSWVGSSVLMDPTDERTRSDYFRTPNLERLAKRGMLFSQGYSPAPFCCPTRRSLLVGQSPARHIYQK
;
A
#
# COMPACT_ATOMS: atom_id res chain seq x y z
N MET A 1 5.07 -63.72 -17.74
CA MET A 1 4.98 -63.13 -16.38
C MET A 1 5.93 -61.96 -16.14
N LYS A 2 7.14 -61.93 -16.72
CA LYS A 2 8.06 -60.77 -16.62
C LYS A 2 7.57 -59.50 -17.32
N LEU A 3 6.84 -59.60 -18.44
CA LEU A 3 6.29 -58.43 -19.15
C LEU A 3 5.16 -57.69 -18.40
N LEU A 4 4.44 -58.37 -17.49
CA LEU A 4 3.30 -57.76 -16.78
C LEU A 4 3.76 -56.88 -15.60
N ILE A 5 4.91 -57.20 -15.01
CA ILE A 5 5.48 -56.47 -13.88
C ILE A 5 6.14 -55.17 -14.37
N THR A 6 6.75 -55.19 -15.56
CA THR A 6 7.38 -54.00 -16.14
C THR A 6 6.36 -52.96 -16.57
N THR A 7 5.20 -53.34 -17.11
CA THR A 7 4.15 -52.40 -17.52
C THR A 7 3.43 -51.73 -16.35
N ILE A 8 3.26 -52.43 -15.22
CA ILE A 8 2.68 -51.84 -13.99
C ILE A 8 3.65 -50.80 -13.37
N GLY A 9 4.95 -51.07 -13.40
CA GLY A 9 5.99 -50.14 -12.92
C GLY A 9 6.03 -48.83 -13.72
N THR A 10 5.84 -48.88 -15.03
CA THR A 10 5.88 -47.68 -15.89
C THR A 10 4.61 -46.83 -15.78
N VAL A 11 3.45 -47.43 -15.53
CA VAL A 11 2.18 -46.68 -15.35
C VAL A 11 2.15 -45.92 -14.02
N LEU A 12 2.74 -46.48 -12.95
CA LEU A 12 2.80 -45.80 -11.65
C LEU A 12 3.75 -44.58 -11.66
N ALA A 13 4.81 -44.63 -12.47
CA ALA A 13 5.72 -43.50 -12.66
C ALA A 13 5.11 -42.35 -13.47
N LEU A 14 4.13 -42.62 -14.35
CA LEU A 14 3.45 -41.58 -15.14
C LEU A 14 2.34 -40.87 -14.36
N CYS A 15 1.72 -41.52 -13.38
CA CYS A 15 0.66 -40.91 -12.56
C CYS A 15 1.17 -40.05 -11.39
N CYS A 16 2.48 -40.02 -11.13
CA CYS A 16 3.12 -39.14 -10.14
C CYS A 16 3.84 -37.93 -10.77
N GLY A 17 3.63 -37.67 -12.06
CA GLY A 17 4.18 -36.51 -12.76
C GLY A 17 3.62 -35.20 -12.18
N ASP A 18 4.47 -34.50 -11.45
CA ASP A 18 4.49 -33.05 -11.28
C ASP A 18 3.28 -32.36 -10.63
N SER A 19 2.77 -32.93 -9.54
CA SER A 19 2.13 -32.13 -8.49
C SER A 19 3.19 -31.33 -7.72
N VAL A 20 4.01 -30.53 -8.41
CA VAL A 20 4.91 -29.57 -7.76
C VAL A 20 4.00 -28.54 -7.11
N LEU A 21 3.86 -28.61 -5.79
CA LEU A 21 3.36 -27.53 -4.95
C LEU A 21 4.13 -26.26 -5.34
N ARG A 22 3.53 -25.44 -6.20
CA ARG A 22 4.12 -24.21 -6.68
C ARG A 22 4.13 -23.24 -5.49
N ALA A 23 5.29 -23.09 -4.86
CA ALA A 23 5.49 -22.09 -3.83
C ALA A 23 5.10 -20.73 -4.41
N ALA A 24 4.19 -20.03 -3.72
CA ALA A 24 3.72 -18.72 -4.13
C ALA A 24 4.93 -17.79 -4.27
N LYS A 25 5.13 -17.27 -5.49
CA LYS A 25 6.18 -16.29 -5.75
C LYS A 25 5.80 -14.95 -5.09
N PRO A 26 6.77 -14.13 -4.68
CA PRO A 26 6.48 -12.75 -4.28
C PRO A 26 5.72 -12.05 -5.42
N GLY A 27 4.45 -11.70 -5.19
CA GLY A 27 3.54 -11.14 -6.20
C GLY A 27 2.34 -12.02 -6.57
N ASP A 28 2.32 -13.30 -6.17
CA ASP A 28 1.17 -14.19 -6.39
C ASP A 28 0.01 -13.88 -5.42
N LEU A 29 0.31 -13.19 -4.31
CA LEU A 29 -0.69 -12.68 -3.36
C LEU A 29 -0.99 -11.21 -3.67
N PRO A 30 -2.25 -10.76 -3.51
CA PRO A 30 -2.58 -9.35 -3.60
C PRO A 30 -1.76 -8.55 -2.56
N PRO A 31 -1.37 -7.30 -2.89
CA PRO A 31 -0.62 -6.47 -1.95
C PRO A 31 -1.45 -6.15 -0.72
N ASN A 32 -0.78 -6.02 0.42
CA ASN A 32 -1.37 -5.45 1.62
C ASN A 32 -1.32 -3.93 1.54
N PHE A 33 -2.43 -3.27 1.90
CA PHE A 33 -2.51 -1.82 1.97
C PHE A 33 -2.53 -1.38 3.43
N VAL A 34 -1.62 -0.48 3.79
CA VAL A 34 -1.58 0.16 5.12
C VAL A 34 -1.78 1.65 4.91
N ILE A 35 -2.89 2.19 5.43
CA ILE A 35 -3.20 3.62 5.38
C ILE A 35 -2.82 4.23 6.73
N LEU A 36 -1.83 5.13 6.71
CA LEU A 36 -1.44 5.95 7.86
C LEU A 36 -2.10 7.32 7.70
N LEU A 37 -2.96 7.69 8.65
CA LEU A 37 -3.65 8.98 8.68
C LEU A 37 -3.29 9.72 9.96
N SER A 38 -2.72 10.93 9.84
CA SER A 38 -2.46 11.84 10.95
C SER A 38 -3.58 12.88 11.03
N ASP A 39 -4.00 13.25 12.25
CA ASP A 39 -4.99 14.31 12.48
C ASP A 39 -4.28 15.67 12.61
N ASP A 40 -4.92 16.72 12.09
CA ASP A 40 -4.43 18.11 12.12
C ASP A 40 -2.96 18.33 11.64
N GLN A 41 -2.46 17.48 10.74
CA GLN A 41 -1.12 17.64 10.20
C GLN A 41 -1.07 18.74 9.13
N SER A 42 -0.30 19.79 9.42
CA SER A 42 0.00 20.86 8.45
C SER A 42 0.86 20.36 7.30
N TRP A 43 0.74 21.00 6.13
CA TRP A 43 1.57 20.74 4.95
C TRP A 43 3.07 20.87 5.23
N VAL A 44 3.45 21.87 6.04
CA VAL A 44 4.84 22.10 6.48
C VAL A 44 5.14 21.44 7.84
N GLY A 45 4.25 20.59 8.34
CA GLY A 45 4.29 20.00 9.67
C GLY A 45 5.18 18.75 9.81
N SER A 46 6.23 18.63 9.00
CA SER A 46 7.19 17.51 9.08
C SER A 46 8.57 17.92 8.59
N SER A 47 9.59 17.12 8.89
CA SER A 47 10.95 17.33 8.35
C SER A 47 11.10 16.90 6.89
N VAL A 48 10.03 16.47 6.22
CA VAL A 48 10.02 16.18 4.79
C VAL A 48 9.90 17.48 4.01
N LEU A 49 10.80 17.71 3.05
CA LEU A 49 10.71 18.83 2.12
C LEU A 49 9.61 18.55 1.09
N MET A 50 8.46 19.22 1.20
CA MET A 50 7.32 18.98 0.33
C MET A 50 7.51 19.55 -1.08
N ASP A 51 8.12 20.73 -1.20
CA ASP A 51 8.47 21.35 -2.47
C ASP A 51 9.99 21.54 -2.56
N PRO A 52 10.68 20.86 -3.49
CA PRO A 52 12.13 21.02 -3.68
C PRO A 52 12.57 22.44 -4.05
N THR A 53 11.65 23.28 -4.53
CA THR A 53 11.93 24.67 -4.93
C THR A 53 11.75 25.67 -3.79
N ASP A 54 11.15 25.27 -2.67
CA ASP A 54 10.87 26.13 -1.52
C ASP A 54 11.25 25.45 -0.20
N GLU A 55 12.39 25.85 0.36
CA GLU A 55 12.91 25.34 1.63
C GLU A 55 11.97 25.58 2.83
N ARG A 56 11.04 26.54 2.74
CA ARG A 56 10.05 26.82 3.80
C ARG A 56 9.03 25.68 3.95
N THR A 57 9.01 24.74 3.02
CA THR A 57 8.11 23.59 3.04
C THR A 57 8.60 22.44 3.91
N ARG A 58 9.81 22.56 4.48
CA ARG A 58 10.36 21.66 5.48
C ARG A 58 10.30 22.31 6.86
N SER A 59 9.80 21.59 7.86
CA SER A 59 9.89 22.05 9.26
C SER A 59 11.33 22.01 9.76
N ASP A 60 11.76 23.07 10.41
CA ASP A 60 13.02 23.17 11.17
C ASP A 60 12.88 22.69 12.62
N TYR A 61 11.65 22.59 13.13
CA TYR A 61 11.32 22.15 14.49
C TYR A 61 10.99 20.65 14.58
N PHE A 62 10.08 20.15 13.75
CA PHE A 62 9.62 18.77 13.81
C PHE A 62 10.65 17.82 13.19
N ARG A 63 11.02 16.76 13.91
CA ARG A 63 11.97 15.74 13.43
C ARG A 63 11.26 14.42 13.15
N THR A 64 11.14 14.07 11.87
CA THR A 64 10.39 12.90 11.40
C THR A 64 11.21 11.98 10.48
N PRO A 65 12.31 11.37 10.98
CA PRO A 65 13.24 10.60 10.14
C PRO A 65 12.60 9.37 9.47
N ASN A 66 11.56 8.79 10.07
CA ASN A 66 10.83 7.69 9.45
C ASN A 66 9.97 8.13 8.26
N LEU A 67 9.37 9.33 8.33
CA LEU A 67 8.63 9.90 7.20
C LEU A 67 9.57 10.31 6.07
N GLU A 68 10.74 10.89 6.40
CA GLU A 68 11.79 11.17 5.41
C GLU A 68 12.23 9.91 4.68
N ARG A 69 12.47 8.82 5.42
CA ARG A 69 12.83 7.52 4.83
C ARG A 69 11.71 6.97 3.95
N LEU A 70 10.45 7.15 4.35
CA LEU A 70 9.30 6.72 3.54
C LEU A 70 9.20 7.54 2.25
N ALA A 71 9.30 8.87 2.34
CA ALA A 71 9.25 9.78 1.20
C ALA A 71 10.37 9.49 0.18
N LYS A 72 11.61 9.25 0.65
CA LYS A 72 12.76 8.90 -0.21
C LYS A 72 12.61 7.58 -0.95
N ARG A 73 11.82 6.63 -0.41
CA ARG A 73 11.61 5.29 -1.00
C ARG A 73 10.35 5.20 -1.84
N GLY A 74 9.50 6.22 -1.79
CA GLY A 74 8.18 6.22 -2.41
C GLY A 74 7.98 7.43 -3.31
N MET A 75 6.73 7.87 -3.37
CA MET A 75 6.32 9.05 -4.11
C MET A 75 5.74 10.07 -3.15
N LEU A 76 6.06 11.35 -3.37
CA LEU A 76 5.56 12.46 -2.59
C LEU A 76 4.54 13.25 -3.42
N PHE A 77 3.38 13.55 -2.82
CA PHE A 77 2.35 14.37 -3.46
C PHE A 77 2.32 15.74 -2.79
N SER A 78 3.08 16.69 -3.33
CA SER A 78 3.18 18.05 -2.78
C SER A 78 1.86 18.82 -2.86
N GLN A 79 0.99 18.47 -3.81
CA GLN A 79 -0.32 19.10 -4.05
C GLN A 79 -1.48 18.18 -3.62
N GLY A 80 -1.35 17.56 -2.45
CA GLY A 80 -2.40 16.73 -1.84
C GLY A 80 -3.31 17.55 -0.92
N TYR A 81 -4.57 17.73 -1.30
CA TYR A 81 -5.54 18.50 -0.51
C TYR A 81 -6.45 17.62 0.33
N SER A 82 -6.72 18.05 1.56
CA SER A 82 -7.78 17.45 2.38
C SER A 82 -9.15 17.73 1.75
N PRO A 83 -10.07 16.75 1.69
CA PRO A 83 -11.43 16.96 1.17
C PRO A 83 -12.20 18.08 1.89
N ALA A 84 -11.93 18.29 3.19
CA ALA A 84 -12.51 19.35 4.01
C ALA A 84 -11.52 19.86 5.07
N PRO A 85 -11.70 21.08 5.60
CA PRO A 85 -10.90 21.61 6.71
C PRO A 85 -11.38 21.11 8.09
N PHE A 86 -12.00 19.92 8.15
CA PHE A 86 -12.47 19.31 9.40
C PHE A 86 -12.23 17.81 9.38
N CYS A 87 -11.97 17.26 10.56
CA CYS A 87 -11.52 15.88 10.74
C CYS A 87 -12.60 14.84 10.36
N CYS A 88 -13.86 15.04 10.77
CA CYS A 88 -14.99 14.14 10.46
C CYS A 88 -15.33 14.05 8.96
N PRO A 89 -15.57 15.16 8.23
CA PRO A 89 -15.86 15.08 6.79
C PRO A 89 -14.70 14.47 6.00
N THR A 90 -13.45 14.80 6.33
CA THR A 90 -12.27 14.23 5.69
C THR A 90 -12.18 12.71 5.86
N ARG A 91 -12.33 12.22 7.09
CA ARG A 91 -12.36 10.78 7.37
C ARG A 91 -13.48 10.08 6.62
N ARG A 92 -14.66 10.69 6.56
CA ARG A 92 -15.79 10.13 5.81
C ARG A 92 -15.51 10.09 4.32
N SER A 93 -14.98 11.16 3.72
CA SER A 93 -14.59 11.19 2.30
C SER A 93 -13.58 10.08 1.97
N LEU A 94 -12.59 9.82 2.84
CA LEU A 94 -11.62 8.74 2.67
C LEU A 94 -12.27 7.35 2.70
N LEU A 95 -13.25 7.14 3.60
CA LEU A 95 -13.90 5.83 3.76
C LEU A 95 -14.90 5.52 2.63
N VAL A 96 -15.66 6.52 2.16
CA VAL A 96 -16.72 6.30 1.16
C VAL A 96 -16.31 6.67 -0.27
N GLY A 97 -15.16 7.31 -0.46
CA GLY A 97 -14.69 7.74 -1.79
C GLY A 97 -15.57 8.81 -2.43
N GLN A 98 -16.18 9.70 -1.62
CA GLN A 98 -17.08 10.76 -2.10
C GLN A 98 -16.66 12.11 -1.54
N SER A 99 -16.97 13.21 -2.26
CA SER A 99 -16.72 14.55 -1.74
C SER A 99 -17.63 14.90 -0.55
N PRO A 100 -17.23 15.83 0.33
CA PRO A 100 -18.05 16.28 1.45
C PRO A 100 -19.44 16.77 1.05
N ALA A 101 -19.57 17.38 -0.13
CA ALA A 101 -20.84 17.82 -0.69
C ALA A 101 -21.82 16.65 -0.97
N ARG A 102 -21.33 15.44 -1.20
CA ARG A 102 -22.14 14.25 -1.51
C ARG A 102 -22.54 13.44 -0.28
N HIS A 103 -21.68 13.36 0.73
CA HIS A 103 -21.89 12.49 1.90
C HIS A 103 -22.41 13.23 3.15
N ILE A 104 -22.99 14.43 2.96
CA ILE A 104 -23.76 15.22 3.92
C ILE A 104 -23.09 15.25 5.32
N TYR A 105 -22.02 16.03 5.42
CA TYR A 105 -21.46 16.47 6.70
C TYR A 105 -21.38 18.00 6.64
N GLN A 106 -22.55 18.65 6.71
CA GLN A 106 -22.73 20.11 6.79
C GLN A 106 -23.22 20.46 8.20
N LYS A 107 -22.36 20.30 9.20
CA LYS A 107 -22.62 20.90 10.51
C LYS A 107 -21.54 21.94 10.78
#